data_AF-A0A659UF77-F1
#
_entry.id   AF-A0A659UF77-F1
#
_cell.length_a   1.000
_cell.length_b   1.000
_cell.length_c   1.000
_cell.angle_alpha   90.00
_cell.angle_beta   90.00
_cell.angle_gamma   90.00
#
_symmetry.space_group_name_H-M   'P 1'
#
loop_
_entity.id
_entity.type
_entity.pdbx_description
1 polymer ?
#
loop_
_entity_poly.entity_id
_entity_poly.type
_entity_poly.pdbx_seq_one_letter_code
_entity_poly.pdbx_strand_id
1 'polypeptide(L)'
;IRAAECSIRSPDSEPEQMTGKLLREISAVNLSVNTRVKPMSDMDNYGKEEWWAYPDNGFGDCEDYALEKRRELNSLGIAIANLLMTVVRKPDGEGHAVL
;
A
#
# COMPACT_ATOMS: atom_id res chain seq x y z
N ILE A 1 14.71 -1.15 -2.77
CA ILE A 1 14.76 0.12 -2.00
C ILE A 1 14.89 1.30 -2.96
N ARG A 2 13.86 2.17 -3.04
CA ARG A 2 13.90 3.41 -3.85
C ARG A 2 14.30 4.60 -2.97
N ALA A 3 15.60 4.89 -2.90
CA ALA A 3 16.16 5.91 -1.99
C ALA A 3 15.52 7.31 -2.14
N ALA A 4 15.00 7.64 -3.33
CA ALA A 4 14.30 8.89 -3.56
C ALA A 4 13.05 9.05 -2.68
N GLU A 5 12.35 7.95 -2.35
CA GLU A 5 11.13 7.98 -1.54
C GLU A 5 11.40 8.38 -0.08
N CYS A 6 12.61 8.13 0.43
CA CYS A 6 13.03 8.59 1.76
C CYS A 6 13.11 10.11 1.88
N SER A 7 13.10 10.84 0.75
CA SER A 7 13.15 12.30 0.72
C SER A 7 11.78 12.95 0.53
N ILE A 8 10.72 12.17 0.33
CA ILE A 8 9.36 12.70 0.17
C ILE A 8 8.94 13.37 1.48
N ARG A 9 8.61 14.66 1.39
CA ARG A 9 7.99 15.42 2.48
C ARG A 9 6.57 15.77 2.07
N SER A 10 5.62 15.31 2.86
CA SER A 10 4.26 15.83 2.80
C SER A 10 4.19 16.97 3.81
N PRO A 11 3.87 18.23 3.42
CA PRO A 11 3.56 19.26 4.40
C PRO A 11 2.38 18.79 5.28
N ASP A 12 2.24 19.32 6.49
CA ASP A 12 1.06 19.10 7.33
C ASP A 12 -0.18 19.44 6.50
N SER A 13 -0.80 18.39 5.97
CA SER A 13 -2.00 18.48 5.17
C SER A 13 -3.17 18.34 6.12
N GLU A 14 -4.11 19.27 6.06
CA GLU A 14 -5.43 19.08 6.64
C GLU A 14 -5.96 17.68 6.23
N PRO A 15 -6.70 16.99 7.12
CA PRO A 15 -7.26 15.69 6.80
C PRO A 15 -8.01 15.72 5.47
N GLU A 16 -7.75 14.73 4.61
CA GLU A 16 -8.41 14.63 3.30
C GLU A 16 -9.93 14.60 3.47
N GLN A 17 -10.65 15.44 2.72
CA GLN A 17 -12.10 15.45 2.80
C GLN A 17 -12.68 14.24 2.08
N MET A 18 -13.51 13.46 2.79
CA MET A 18 -14.17 12.29 2.21
C MET A 18 -15.29 12.70 1.25
N THR A 19 -14.95 12.80 -0.03
CA THR A 19 -15.91 13.09 -1.12
C THR A 19 -16.30 11.81 -1.87
N GLY A 20 -17.42 11.85 -2.59
CA GLY A 20 -17.80 10.75 -3.48
C GLY A 20 -16.79 10.48 -4.60
N LYS A 21 -16.01 11.49 -5.02
CA LYS A 21 -14.91 11.30 -5.96
C LYS A 21 -13.77 10.51 -5.32
N LEU A 22 -13.32 10.94 -4.14
CA LEU A 22 -12.24 10.29 -3.39
C LEU A 22 -12.59 8.82 -3.09
N LEU A 23 -13.81 8.54 -2.64
CA LEU A 23 -14.23 7.17 -2.36
C LEU A 23 -14.16 6.27 -3.59
N ARG A 24 -14.51 6.79 -4.78
CA ARG A 24 -14.39 6.05 -6.04
C ARG A 24 -12.93 5.80 -6.42
N GLU A 25 -12.05 6.79 -6.24
CA GLU A 25 -10.62 6.65 -6.51
C GLU A 25 -9.98 5.60 -5.59
N ILE A 26 -10.26 5.65 -4.28
CA ILE A 26 -9.83 4.64 -3.29
C ILE A 26 -10.33 3.25 -3.69
N SER A 27 -11.61 3.12 -4.00
CA SER A 27 -12.22 1.83 -4.36
C SER A 27 -11.63 1.27 -5.66
N ALA A 28 -11.39 2.13 -6.65
CA ALA A 28 -10.82 1.73 -7.94
C ALA A 28 -9.37 1.25 -7.80
N VAL A 29 -8.53 1.99 -7.05
CA VAL A 29 -7.15 1.57 -6.76
C VAL A 29 -7.14 0.25 -5.98
N ASN A 30 -7.92 0.17 -4.89
CA ASN A 30 -7.98 -1.04 -4.08
C ASN A 30 -8.39 -2.27 -4.90
N LEU A 31 -9.44 -2.16 -5.73
CA LEU A 31 -9.88 -3.24 -6.61
C LEU A 31 -8.83 -3.58 -7.66
N SER A 32 -8.23 -2.58 -8.32
CA SER A 32 -7.21 -2.76 -9.36
C SER A 32 -5.99 -3.51 -8.82
N VAL A 33 -5.44 -3.07 -7.68
CA VAL A 33 -4.29 -3.72 -7.03
C VAL A 33 -4.66 -5.15 -6.63
N ASN A 34 -5.79 -5.33 -5.95
CA ASN A 34 -6.23 -6.65 -5.51
C ASN A 34 -6.46 -7.64 -6.67
N THR A 35 -6.80 -7.14 -7.87
CA THR A 35 -7.07 -7.97 -9.03
C THR A 35 -5.78 -8.39 -9.76
N ARG A 36 -4.82 -7.46 -9.89
CA ARG A 36 -3.63 -7.68 -10.73
C ARG A 36 -2.46 -8.30 -9.97
N VAL A 37 -2.34 -8.05 -8.67
CA VAL A 37 -1.31 -8.65 -7.83
C VAL A 37 -1.80 -10.03 -7.39
N LYS A 38 -0.94 -11.03 -7.52
CA LYS A 38 -1.22 -12.40 -7.08
C LYS A 38 -0.62 -12.62 -5.69
N PRO A 39 -1.38 -13.19 -4.74
CA PRO A 39 -0.89 -13.40 -3.39
C PRO A 39 0.25 -14.43 -3.39
N MET A 40 1.38 -14.09 -2.78
CA MET A 40 2.56 -14.95 -2.60
C MET A 40 3.37 -14.43 -1.42
N SER A 41 3.84 -15.33 -0.54
CA SER A 41 4.67 -14.94 0.59
C SER A 41 6.05 -14.43 0.14
N ASP A 42 6.68 -13.58 0.94
CA ASP A 42 8.07 -13.16 0.71
C ASP A 42 9.07 -14.32 0.67
N MET A 43 8.79 -15.40 1.40
CA MET A 43 9.63 -16.59 1.38
C MET A 43 9.56 -17.28 0.02
N ASP A 44 8.37 -17.38 -0.57
CA ASP A 44 8.18 -17.99 -1.89
C ASP A 44 8.65 -17.07 -3.02
N ASN A 45 8.47 -15.76 -2.87
CA ASN A 45 8.79 -14.76 -3.89
C ASN A 45 10.28 -14.41 -3.91
N TYR A 46 10.88 -14.21 -2.74
CA TYR A 46 12.23 -13.67 -2.58
C TYR A 46 13.18 -14.56 -1.74
N GLY A 47 12.69 -15.64 -1.13
CA GLY A 47 13.49 -16.48 -0.23
C GLY A 47 13.85 -15.78 1.08
N LYS A 48 13.02 -14.82 1.50
CA LYS A 48 13.23 -14.01 2.72
C LYS A 48 12.01 -14.10 3.62
N GLU A 49 12.24 -13.95 4.92
CA GLU A 49 11.12 -13.89 5.88
C GLU A 49 10.27 -12.63 5.68
N GLU A 50 10.89 -11.53 5.25
CA GLU A 50 10.23 -10.25 4.99
C GLU A 50 11.04 -9.42 3.97
N TRP A 51 10.37 -8.83 2.98
CA TRP A 51 10.97 -8.03 1.92
C TRP A 51 9.98 -7.05 1.28
N TRP A 52 9.96 -5.83 1.80
CA TRP A 52 9.06 -4.76 1.34
C TRP A 52 9.43 -4.29 -0.07
N ALA A 53 8.55 -4.52 -1.03
CA ALA A 53 8.75 -4.13 -2.42
C ALA A 53 7.46 -3.56 -3.04
N TYR A 54 7.60 -3.00 -4.24
CA TYR A 54 6.43 -2.85 -5.09
C TYR A 54 6.25 -4.17 -5.86
N PRO A 55 5.02 -4.66 -6.05
CA PRO A 55 4.72 -5.92 -6.72
C PRO A 55 4.87 -5.79 -8.26
N ASP A 56 5.98 -5.22 -8.71
CA ASP A 56 6.33 -4.99 -10.12
C ASP A 56 6.47 -6.33 -10.88
N ASN A 57 6.73 -7.43 -10.17
CA ASN A 57 6.75 -8.79 -10.71
C ASN A 57 5.36 -9.47 -10.74
N GLY A 58 4.32 -8.78 -10.27
CA GLY A 58 2.93 -9.27 -10.22
C GLY A 58 2.59 -10.10 -8.98
N PHE A 59 3.50 -10.22 -8.01
CA PHE A 59 3.31 -11.00 -6.77
C PHE A 59 3.61 -10.15 -5.54
N GLY A 60 2.97 -10.48 -4.42
CA GLY A 60 3.25 -9.89 -3.11
C GLY A 60 2.31 -10.42 -2.04
N ASP A 61 2.51 -10.02 -0.80
CA ASP A 61 1.58 -10.25 0.31
C ASP A 61 1.14 -8.91 0.94
N CYS A 62 0.91 -8.83 2.25
CA CYS A 62 -0.01 -7.81 2.77
C CYS A 62 0.52 -6.36 2.66
N GLU A 63 1.80 -6.17 2.92
CA GLU A 63 2.50 -4.90 2.93
C GLU A 63 2.87 -4.45 1.52
N ASP A 64 3.22 -5.36 0.62
CA ASP A 64 3.38 -5.10 -0.82
C ASP A 64 2.09 -4.55 -1.44
N TYR A 65 0.94 -5.14 -1.11
CA TYR A 65 -0.37 -4.63 -1.57
C TYR A 65 -0.64 -3.24 -0.99
N ALA A 66 -0.36 -3.03 0.29
CA ALA A 66 -0.59 -1.75 0.95
C ALA A 66 0.35 -0.65 0.39
N LEU A 67 1.62 -0.97 0.14
CA LEU A 67 2.60 -0.09 -0.51
C LEU A 67 2.13 0.33 -1.90
N GLU A 68 1.66 -0.63 -2.69
CA GLU A 68 1.22 -0.35 -4.06
C GLU A 68 -0.03 0.53 -4.10
N LYS A 69 -1.02 0.26 -3.22
CA LYS A 69 -2.19 1.13 -3.08
C LYS A 69 -1.79 2.55 -2.67
N ARG A 70 -0.84 2.68 -1.74
CA ARG A 70 -0.33 3.98 -1.28
C ARG A 70 0.37 4.74 -2.41
N ARG A 71 1.19 4.06 -3.19
CA ARG A 71 1.89 4.62 -4.36
C ARG A 71 0.90 5.14 -5.41
N GLU A 72 -0.12 4.35 -5.73
CA GLU A 72 -1.13 4.74 -6.73
C GLU A 72 -2.00 5.90 -6.22
N LEU A 73 -2.49 5.83 -4.98
CA LEU A 73 -3.28 6.91 -4.40
C LEU A 73 -2.50 8.22 -4.30
N ASN A 74 -1.21 8.15 -3.97
CA ASN A 74 -0.35 9.33 -3.97
C ASN A 74 -0.12 9.88 -5.39
N SER A 75 0.01 9.00 -6.39
CA SER A 75 0.13 9.42 -7.79
C SER A 75 -1.15 10.11 -8.31
N LEU A 76 -2.31 9.85 -7.68
CA LEU A 76 -3.56 10.57 -7.94
C LEU A 76 -3.66 11.92 -7.20
N GLY A 77 -2.65 12.30 -6.43
CA GLY A 77 -2.56 13.58 -5.74
C GLY A 77 -2.98 13.56 -4.27
N ILE A 78 -3.34 12.40 -3.71
CA ILE A 78 -3.62 12.28 -2.28
C ILE A 78 -2.30 12.42 -1.51
N ALA A 79 -2.28 13.29 -0.51
CA ALA A 79 -1.08 13.53 0.29
C ALA A 79 -0.64 12.23 1.00
N ILE A 80 0.67 11.94 1.01
CA ILE A 80 1.22 10.75 1.69
C ILE A 80 0.88 10.75 3.19
N ALA A 81 0.75 11.94 3.81
CA ALA A 81 0.33 12.09 5.20
C ALA A 81 -1.09 11.58 5.47
N ASN A 82 -1.97 11.58 4.46
CA ASN A 82 -3.33 11.04 4.54
C ASN A 82 -3.41 9.53 4.19
N LEU A 83 -2.29 8.90 3.85
CA LEU A 83 -2.20 7.49 3.42
C LEU A 83 -1.36 6.67 4.41
N LEU A 84 -1.83 6.60 5.66
CA LEU A 84 -1.15 5.89 6.73
C LEU A 84 -1.36 4.38 6.61
N MET A 85 -0.27 3.65 6.33
CA MET A 85 -0.29 2.19 6.45
C MET A 85 -0.36 1.78 7.92
N THR A 86 -1.22 0.80 8.19
CA THR A 86 -1.44 0.28 9.55
C THR A 86 -1.24 -1.22 9.56
N VAL A 87 -0.58 -1.75 10.60
CA VAL A 87 -0.52 -3.20 10.82
C VAL A 87 -1.54 -3.56 11.89
N VAL A 88 -2.52 -4.39 11.51
CA VAL A 88 -3.52 -4.94 12.43
C VAL A 88 -3.15 -6.35 12.84
N ARG A 89 -3.78 -6.88 13.89
CA ARG A 89 -3.56 -8.26 14.36
C ARG A 89 -4.69 -9.16 13.88
N LYS A 90 -4.36 -10.22 13.14
CA LYS A 90 -5.30 -11.26 12.72
C LYS A 90 -5.67 -12.19 13.90
N PRO A 91 -6.76 -12.98 13.80
CA PRO A 91 -7.15 -13.94 14.83
C PRO A 91 -6.11 -15.02 15.14
N ASP A 92 -5.29 -15.39 14.16
CA ASP A 92 -4.15 -16.31 14.30
C ASP A 92 -2.95 -15.69 15.05
N GLY A 93 -2.99 -14.37 15.28
CA GLY A 93 -1.98 -13.61 16.00
C GLY A 93 -0.90 -12.96 15.13
N GLU A 94 -0.91 -13.22 13.81
CA GLU A 94 0.00 -12.61 12.84
C GLU A 94 -0.36 -11.14 12.57
N GLY A 95 0.66 -10.35 12.22
CA GLY A 95 0.46 -8.99 11.71
C GLY A 95 -0.13 -9.01 10.30
N HIS A 96 -0.95 -8.02 9.97
CA HIS A 96 -1.47 -7.82 8.62
C HIS A 96 -1.46 -6.34 8.27
N ALA A 97 -0.63 -5.97 7.30
CA ALA A 97 -0.57 -4.60 6.81
C ALA A 97 -1.81 -4.26 5.97
N VAL A 98 -2.37 -3.09 6.20
CA VAL A 98 -3.52 -2.54 5.49
C VAL A 98 -3.32 -1.07 5.16
N LEU A 99 -4.04 -0.62 4.14
CA LEU A 99 -4.21 0.78 3.78
C LEU A 99 -5.70 1.03 3.47
#